data_AF-A0A220UDY1-F1
#
_entry.id   AF-A0A220UDY1-F1
#
_cell.length_a   1.000
_cell.length_b   1.000
_cell.length_c   1.000
_cell.angle_alpha   90.00
_cell.angle_beta   90.00
_cell.angle_gamma   90.00
#
_symmetry.space_group_name_H-M   'P 1'
#
loop_
_entity.id
_entity.type
_entity.pdbx_description
1 polymer ?
#
loop_
_entity_poly.entity_id
_entity_poly.type
_entity_poly.pdbx_seq_one_letter_code
_entity_poly.pdbx_strand_id
1 'polypeptide(L)'
;MRARNVIDMHLVNRMQAFGWPLFVLVVAFTIVLSVGLIVGSQGPGAQAGMYEGMRWSGAIFALLGPLIGYGFTSMGQYFPLALGLGLTRREFAAGLSAVFLGNAVTYSVLITIGKTIEKATDGFGLRVRFFDVFYTGTGASWQTLVQTFLLILTVLFLGAAITAAFLRFGQVFFWCAGAVLALIALAIIAGLVLVDGFGRALLDVLTMGWGPWMGVIALIGVLSAGVWLMLVRRTQVG
;
A
#
# COMPACT_ATOMS: atom_id res chain seq x y z
N MET A 1 4.84 -25.57 16.25
CA MET A 1 4.43 -24.14 16.33
C MET A 1 3.14 -23.96 15.53
N ARG A 2 2.00 -23.59 16.15
CA ARG A 2 0.73 -23.46 15.42
C ARG A 2 0.61 -22.18 14.58
N ALA A 3 1.62 -21.30 14.60
CA ALA A 3 1.72 -20.15 13.69
C ALA A 3 1.74 -20.58 12.21
N ARG A 4 2.26 -21.77 11.89
CA ARG A 4 2.19 -22.35 10.55
C ARG A 4 0.75 -22.56 10.09
N ASN A 5 -0.14 -23.00 10.98
CA ASN A 5 -1.56 -23.21 10.66
C ASN A 5 -2.25 -21.89 10.28
N VAL A 6 -1.83 -20.77 10.87
CA VAL A 6 -2.32 -19.43 10.51
C VAL A 6 -1.86 -19.06 9.10
N ILE A 7 -0.58 -19.31 8.78
CA ILE A 7 -0.04 -19.09 7.43
C ILE A 7 -0.80 -19.95 6.43
N ASP A 8 -0.95 -21.25 6.69
CA ASP A 8 -1.65 -22.18 5.81
C ASP A 8 -3.09 -21.72 5.56
N MET A 9 -3.82 -21.26 6.60
CA MET A 9 -5.18 -20.71 6.46
C MET A 9 -5.24 -19.51 5.50
N HIS A 10 -4.27 -18.61 5.57
CA HIS A 10 -4.18 -17.46 4.67
C HIS A 10 -3.81 -17.86 3.22
N LEU A 11 -3.17 -19.03 3.05
CA LEU A 11 -2.79 -19.58 1.76
C LEU A 11 -3.85 -20.51 1.14
N VAL A 12 -4.88 -20.94 1.89
CA VAL A 12 -5.99 -21.72 1.34
C VAL A 12 -6.72 -20.90 0.28
N ASN A 13 -7.11 -19.67 0.61
CA ASN A 13 -7.71 -18.75 -0.37
C ASN A 13 -6.62 -17.98 -1.11
N ARG A 14 -5.93 -18.67 -2.02
CA ARG A 14 -4.87 -18.09 -2.88
C ARG A 14 -5.35 -16.90 -3.70
N MET A 15 -6.63 -16.88 -4.08
CA MET A 15 -7.22 -15.77 -4.84
C MET A 15 -7.23 -14.49 -4.00
N GLN A 16 -7.57 -14.59 -2.71
CA GLN A 16 -7.59 -13.43 -1.82
C GLN A 16 -6.19 -12.98 -1.39
N ALA A 17 -5.27 -13.93 -1.18
CA ALA A 17 -3.89 -13.61 -0.81
C ALA A 17 -3.05 -13.05 -1.98
N PHE A 18 -3.19 -13.64 -3.18
CA PHE A 18 -2.33 -13.29 -4.32
C PHE A 18 -3.09 -12.94 -5.60
N GLY A 19 -4.24 -13.57 -5.83
CA GLY A 19 -5.00 -13.42 -7.06
C GLY A 19 -5.48 -11.99 -7.31
N TRP A 20 -6.20 -11.38 -6.36
CA TRP A 20 -6.76 -10.04 -6.52
C TRP A 20 -5.70 -8.95 -6.75
N PRO A 21 -4.62 -8.86 -5.94
CA PRO A 21 -3.59 -7.85 -6.19
C PRO A 21 -2.93 -8.02 -7.56
N LEU A 22 -2.59 -9.25 -7.96
CA LEU A 22 -1.98 -9.51 -9.28
C LEU A 22 -2.95 -9.24 -10.43
N PHE A 23 -4.21 -9.63 -10.28
CA PHE A 23 -5.24 -9.39 -11.29
C PHE A 23 -5.42 -7.90 -11.55
N VAL A 24 -5.60 -7.10 -10.49
CA VAL A 24 -5.77 -5.65 -10.61
C VAL A 24 -4.50 -4.99 -11.16
N LEU A 25 -3.32 -5.46 -10.77
CA LEU A 25 -2.04 -5.00 -11.32
C LEU A 25 -1.96 -5.25 -12.84
N VAL A 26 -2.29 -6.46 -13.29
CA VAL A 26 -2.26 -6.82 -14.72
C VAL A 26 -3.28 -6.00 -15.51
N VAL A 27 -4.49 -5.80 -14.97
CA VAL A 27 -5.51 -4.96 -15.62
C VAL A 27 -5.02 -3.51 -15.74
N ALA A 28 -4.50 -2.92 -14.67
CA ALA A 28 -3.96 -1.56 -14.69
C ALA A 28 -2.77 -1.43 -15.66
N PHE A 29 -1.88 -2.42 -15.68
CA PHE A 29 -0.74 -2.46 -16.60
C PHE A 29 -1.20 -2.56 -18.06
N THR A 30 -2.17 -3.42 -18.34
CA THR A 30 -2.78 -3.57 -19.68
C THR A 30 -3.41 -2.26 -20.14
N ILE A 31 -4.11 -1.54 -19.26
CA ILE A 31 -4.66 -0.21 -19.58
C ILE A 31 -3.54 0.76 -19.96
N VAL A 32 -2.44 0.81 -19.20
CA VAL A 32 -1.31 1.70 -19.52
C VAL A 32 -0.63 1.34 -20.84
N LEU A 33 -0.44 0.07 -21.13
CA LEU A 33 0.06 -0.38 -22.44
C LEU A 33 -0.90 0.01 -23.58
N SER A 34 -2.21 -0.12 -23.35
CA SER A 34 -3.24 0.23 -24.33
C SER A 34 -3.21 1.74 -24.63
N VAL A 35 -3.05 2.59 -23.61
CA VAL A 35 -2.83 4.03 -23.77
C VAL A 35 -1.57 4.30 -24.58
N GLY A 36 -0.47 3.59 -24.29
CA GLY A 36 0.78 3.69 -25.04
C GLY A 36 0.63 3.39 -26.53
N LEU A 37 -0.11 2.32 -26.87
CA LEU A 37 -0.41 1.95 -28.27
C LEU A 37 -1.23 3.03 -28.97
N ILE A 38 -2.29 3.52 -28.33
CA ILE A 38 -3.18 4.55 -28.90
C ILE A 38 -2.41 5.85 -29.12
N VAL A 39 -1.68 6.34 -28.12
CA VAL A 39 -0.92 7.60 -28.25
C VAL A 39 0.26 7.46 -29.21
N GLY A 40 0.93 6.30 -29.22
CA GLY A 40 2.03 6.02 -30.16
C GLY A 40 1.59 6.14 -31.62
N SER A 41 0.34 5.79 -31.95
CA SER A 41 -0.23 5.97 -33.30
C SER A 41 -0.39 7.44 -33.74
N GLN A 42 -0.35 8.39 -32.80
CA GLN A 42 -0.47 9.82 -33.10
C GLN A 42 0.89 10.49 -33.40
N GLY A 43 1.99 9.73 -33.33
CA GLY A 43 3.33 10.17 -33.71
C GLY A 43 4.26 10.52 -32.54
N PRO A 44 5.55 10.77 -32.83
CA PRO A 44 6.60 10.83 -31.80
C PRO A 44 6.43 11.95 -30.77
N GLY A 45 5.87 13.10 -31.17
CA GLY A 45 5.65 14.23 -30.26
C GLY A 45 4.63 13.92 -29.15
N ALA A 46 3.52 13.28 -29.51
CA ALA A 46 2.49 12.86 -28.55
C ALA A 46 3.03 11.80 -27.58
N GLN A 47 3.82 10.86 -28.11
CA GLN A 47 4.47 9.81 -27.31
C GLN A 47 5.49 10.39 -26.30
N ALA A 48 6.26 11.42 -26.68
CA ALA A 48 7.18 12.09 -25.77
C ALA A 48 6.45 12.83 -24.64
N GLY A 49 5.38 13.57 -24.97
CA GLY A 49 4.57 14.25 -23.96
C GLY A 49 3.91 13.28 -22.97
N MET A 50 3.41 12.15 -23.48
CA MET A 50 2.87 11.07 -22.64
C MET A 50 3.92 10.48 -21.70
N TYR A 51 5.12 10.16 -22.20
CA TYR A 51 6.18 9.57 -21.39
C TYR A 51 6.57 10.46 -20.21
N GLU A 52 6.69 11.78 -20.43
CA GLU A 52 6.96 12.74 -19.35
C GLU A 52 5.79 12.86 -18.37
N GLY A 53 4.55 12.96 -18.87
CA GLY A 53 3.36 13.01 -18.02
C GLY A 53 3.18 11.77 -17.15
N MET A 54 3.45 10.58 -17.71
CA MET A 54 3.34 9.30 -17.01
C MET A 54 4.33 9.15 -15.85
N ARG A 55 5.32 10.02 -15.70
CA ARG A 55 6.17 10.06 -14.49
C ARG A 55 5.35 10.27 -13.22
N TRP A 56 4.19 10.94 -13.33
CA TRP A 56 3.25 11.19 -12.23
C TRP A 56 2.07 10.22 -12.24
N SER A 57 2.14 9.14 -13.01
CA SER A 57 1.08 8.14 -13.09
C SER A 57 0.84 7.48 -11.72
N GLY A 58 -0.41 7.52 -11.28
CA GLY A 58 -0.87 6.83 -10.07
C GLY A 58 -1.23 5.36 -10.29
N ALA A 59 -1.06 4.82 -11.51
CA ALA A 59 -1.51 3.47 -11.87
C ALA A 59 -0.88 2.38 -10.97
N ILE A 60 0.33 2.61 -10.47
CA ILE A 60 1.00 1.69 -9.54
C ILE A 60 0.23 1.49 -8.22
N PHE A 61 -0.57 2.49 -7.81
CA PHE A 61 -1.39 2.40 -6.59
C PHE A 61 -2.57 1.45 -6.72
N ALA A 62 -2.91 1.00 -7.94
CA ALA A 62 -3.93 -0.02 -8.15
C ALA A 62 -3.63 -1.32 -7.37
N LEU A 63 -2.35 -1.61 -7.10
CA LEU A 63 -1.95 -2.75 -6.27
C LEU A 63 -2.30 -2.58 -4.77
N LEU A 64 -2.33 -1.34 -4.27
CA LEU A 64 -2.48 -1.07 -2.83
C LEU A 64 -3.89 -1.32 -2.32
N GLY A 65 -4.91 -1.08 -3.15
CA GLY A 65 -6.31 -1.29 -2.79
C GLY A 65 -6.60 -2.75 -2.37
N PRO A 66 -6.28 -3.74 -3.22
CA PRO A 66 -6.40 -5.15 -2.84
C PRO A 66 -5.57 -5.52 -1.61
N LEU A 67 -4.37 -4.96 -1.44
CA LEU A 67 -3.50 -5.24 -0.30
C LEU A 67 -4.07 -4.69 1.02
N ILE A 68 -4.60 -3.45 1.05
CA ILE A 68 -5.27 -2.96 2.27
C ILE A 68 -6.52 -3.78 2.57
N GLY A 69 -7.26 -4.17 1.53
CA GLY A 69 -8.41 -5.09 1.63
C GLY A 69 -8.03 -6.44 2.22
N TYR A 70 -6.85 -6.96 1.88
CA TYR A 70 -6.31 -8.16 2.50
C TYR A 70 -6.02 -7.96 3.99
N GLY A 71 -5.49 -6.79 4.37
CA GLY A 71 -5.35 -6.39 5.78
C GLY A 71 -6.69 -6.38 6.53
N PHE A 72 -7.74 -5.80 5.93
CA PHE A 72 -9.08 -5.77 6.50
C PHE A 72 -9.65 -7.18 6.69
N THR A 73 -9.59 -8.00 5.65
CA THR A 73 -10.17 -9.36 5.66
C THR A 73 -9.42 -10.29 6.61
N SER A 74 -8.11 -10.12 6.77
CA SER A 74 -7.31 -10.86 7.74
C SER A 74 -7.81 -10.67 9.17
N MET A 75 -8.16 -9.44 9.56
CA MET A 75 -8.72 -9.20 10.89
C MET A 75 -10.23 -9.39 10.98
N GLY A 76 -10.97 -9.12 9.92
CA GLY A 76 -12.44 -9.20 9.93
C GLY A 76 -12.96 -10.63 9.82
N GLN A 77 -12.25 -11.51 9.13
CA GLN A 77 -12.72 -12.87 8.81
C GLN A 77 -11.78 -13.95 9.35
N TYR A 78 -10.48 -13.84 9.06
CA TYR A 78 -9.51 -14.87 9.44
C TYR A 78 -9.20 -14.88 10.93
N PHE A 79 -9.21 -13.73 11.61
CA PHE A 79 -8.96 -13.68 13.05
C PHE A 79 -10.06 -14.37 13.89
N PRO A 80 -11.37 -14.09 13.69
CA PRO A 80 -12.43 -14.84 14.36
C PRO A 80 -12.38 -16.34 14.06
N LEU A 81 -12.17 -16.72 12.80
CA LEU A 81 -12.04 -18.11 12.37
C LEU A 81 -10.89 -18.82 13.10
N ALA A 82 -9.72 -18.20 13.17
CA ALA A 82 -8.55 -18.76 13.85
C ALA A 82 -8.83 -19.03 15.34
N LEU A 83 -9.50 -18.10 16.02
CA LEU A 83 -9.88 -18.28 17.42
C LEU A 83 -10.92 -19.39 17.60
N GLY A 84 -11.89 -19.50 16.68
CA GLY A 84 -12.86 -20.60 16.65
C GLY A 84 -12.21 -21.98 16.44
N LEU A 85 -11.09 -22.02 15.73
CA LEU A 85 -10.27 -23.24 15.54
C LEU A 85 -9.30 -23.51 16.71
N GLY A 86 -9.39 -22.75 17.81
CA GLY A 86 -8.57 -22.96 19.01
C GLY A 86 -7.14 -22.44 18.92
N LEU A 87 -6.83 -21.56 17.96
CA LEU A 87 -5.55 -20.85 17.91
C LEU A 87 -5.54 -19.70 18.90
N THR A 88 -4.39 -19.42 19.50
CA THR A 88 -4.26 -18.27 20.40
C THR A 88 -4.06 -16.97 19.63
N ARG A 89 -4.42 -15.83 20.24
CA ARG A 89 -4.14 -14.48 19.69
C ARG A 89 -2.65 -14.25 19.38
N ARG A 90 -1.75 -14.85 20.17
CA ARG A 90 -0.29 -14.75 19.96
C ARG A 90 0.15 -15.52 18.72
N GLU A 91 -0.36 -16.73 18.53
CA GLU A 91 -0.09 -17.54 17.34
C GLU A 91 -0.62 -16.88 16.08
N PHE A 92 -1.83 -16.31 16.16
CA PHE A 92 -2.40 -15.53 15.06
C PHE A 92 -1.53 -14.31 14.71
N ALA A 93 -1.14 -13.51 15.71
CA ALA A 93 -0.31 -12.33 15.46
C ALA A 93 1.01 -12.69 14.78
N ALA A 94 1.72 -13.71 15.28
CA ALA A 94 2.97 -14.16 14.69
C ALA A 94 2.79 -14.66 13.25
N GLY A 95 1.75 -15.47 13.00
CA GLY A 95 1.43 -15.98 11.67
C GLY A 95 1.06 -14.88 10.69
N LEU A 96 0.19 -13.95 11.08
CA LEU A 96 -0.23 -12.84 10.22
C LEU A 96 0.92 -11.90 9.89
N SER A 97 1.76 -11.56 10.87
CA SER A 97 2.97 -10.75 10.61
C SER A 97 3.90 -11.42 9.60
N ALA A 98 4.09 -12.74 9.68
CA ALA A 98 4.88 -13.48 8.69
C ALA A 98 4.25 -13.45 7.30
N VAL A 99 2.92 -13.59 7.19
CA VAL A 99 2.19 -13.49 5.92
C VAL A 99 2.34 -12.08 5.32
N PHE A 100 2.22 -11.03 6.13
CA PHE A 100 2.38 -9.65 5.65
C PHE A 100 3.80 -9.35 5.19
N LEU A 101 4.82 -9.81 5.94
CA LEU A 101 6.22 -9.70 5.51
C LEU A 101 6.45 -10.45 4.20
N GLY A 102 5.93 -11.68 4.06
CA GLY A 102 6.04 -12.47 2.83
C GLY A 102 5.40 -11.76 1.62
N ASN A 103 4.22 -11.17 1.80
CA ASN A 103 3.55 -10.38 0.76
C ASN A 103 4.36 -9.13 0.40
N ALA A 104 4.82 -8.36 1.38
CA ALA A 104 5.62 -7.16 1.16
C ALA A 104 6.92 -7.46 0.41
N VAL A 105 7.61 -8.56 0.74
CA VAL A 105 8.81 -9.01 -0.01
C VAL A 105 8.44 -9.41 -1.44
N THR A 106 7.42 -10.26 -1.60
CA THR A 106 7.04 -10.80 -2.91
C THR A 106 6.66 -9.70 -3.90
N TYR A 107 5.78 -8.79 -3.50
CA TYR A 107 5.32 -7.71 -4.37
C TYR A 107 6.36 -6.63 -4.59
N SER A 108 7.19 -6.31 -3.59
CA SER A 108 8.27 -5.32 -3.80
C SER A 108 9.32 -5.81 -4.78
N VAL A 109 9.68 -7.10 -4.72
CA VAL A 109 10.55 -7.75 -5.71
C VAL A 109 9.90 -7.73 -7.08
N LEU A 110 8.62 -8.11 -7.20
CA LEU A 110 7.89 -8.09 -8.47
C LEU A 110 7.89 -6.69 -9.11
N ILE A 111 7.56 -5.65 -8.34
CA ILE A 111 7.59 -4.26 -8.82
C ILE A 111 8.99 -3.85 -9.25
N THR A 112 10.01 -4.23 -8.48
CA THR A 112 11.42 -3.89 -8.79
C THR A 112 11.90 -4.56 -10.08
N ILE A 113 11.51 -5.83 -10.30
CA ILE A 113 11.76 -6.54 -11.56
C ILE A 113 11.02 -5.84 -12.70
N GLY A 114 9.74 -5.53 -12.52
CA GLY A 114 8.93 -4.81 -13.50
C GLY A 114 9.56 -3.47 -13.91
N LYS A 115 10.02 -2.68 -12.94
CA LYS A 115 10.76 -1.43 -13.18
C LYS A 115 12.05 -1.66 -13.96
N THR A 116 12.80 -2.70 -13.63
CA THR A 116 14.08 -2.99 -14.29
C THR A 116 13.86 -3.37 -15.75
N ILE A 117 12.83 -4.18 -16.02
CA ILE A 117 12.41 -4.52 -17.39
C ILE A 117 11.91 -3.27 -18.13
N GLU A 118 11.08 -2.45 -17.50
CA GLU A 118 10.56 -1.21 -18.08
C GLU A 118 11.70 -0.27 -18.51
N LYS A 119 12.71 -0.07 -17.65
CA LYS A 119 13.89 0.74 -17.99
C LYS A 119 14.74 0.12 -19.09
N ALA A 120 14.91 -1.20 -19.08
CA ALA A 120 15.70 -1.90 -20.10
C ALA A 120 15.04 -1.90 -21.49
N THR A 121 13.71 -1.73 -21.54
CA THR A 121 12.92 -1.79 -22.78
C THR A 121 12.40 -0.42 -23.24
N ASP A 122 12.90 0.68 -22.66
CA ASP A 122 12.42 2.04 -22.91
C ASP A 122 10.88 2.16 -22.80
N GLY A 123 10.32 1.63 -21.71
CA GLY A 123 8.88 1.62 -21.49
C GLY A 123 8.15 0.57 -22.32
N PHE A 124 8.65 -0.67 -22.33
CA PHE A 124 8.07 -1.81 -23.07
C PHE A 124 7.96 -1.57 -24.59
N GLY A 125 8.87 -0.78 -25.16
CA GLY A 125 8.85 -0.38 -26.57
C GLY A 125 7.76 0.63 -26.94
N LEU A 126 6.95 1.07 -25.97
CA LEU A 126 5.85 2.03 -26.17
C LEU A 126 6.15 3.39 -25.53
N ARG A 127 7.30 3.55 -24.87
CA ARG A 127 7.64 4.73 -24.07
C ARG A 127 6.51 5.07 -23.10
N VAL A 128 6.05 4.07 -22.34
CA VAL A 128 5.12 4.25 -21.22
C VAL A 128 5.86 4.14 -19.89
N ARG A 129 5.28 4.69 -18.82
CA ARG A 129 5.80 4.52 -17.45
C ARG A 129 4.72 3.94 -16.55
N PHE A 130 4.97 2.77 -16.00
CA PHE A 130 4.08 2.11 -15.05
C PHE A 130 4.77 1.87 -13.71
N PHE A 131 5.95 1.27 -13.75
CA PHE A 131 6.78 0.95 -12.59
C PHE A 131 7.85 2.01 -12.32
N ASP A 132 8.36 2.73 -13.33
CA ASP A 132 9.33 3.82 -13.15
C ASP A 132 8.64 5.18 -13.03
N VAL A 133 7.96 5.38 -11.91
CA VAL A 133 7.20 6.61 -11.61
C VAL A 133 7.77 7.32 -10.38
N PHE A 134 7.37 8.58 -10.16
CA PHE A 134 7.80 9.36 -9.00
C PHE A 134 7.52 8.61 -7.67
N TYR A 135 6.36 7.95 -7.58
CA TYR A 135 5.89 7.25 -6.38
C TYR A 135 6.59 5.92 -6.07
N THR A 136 7.41 5.39 -6.96
CA THR A 136 8.23 4.19 -6.74
C THR A 136 9.73 4.52 -6.66
N GLY A 137 10.06 5.82 -6.69
CA GLY A 137 11.41 6.36 -6.76
C GLY A 137 11.96 6.26 -8.18
N THR A 138 12.42 7.37 -8.75
CA THR A 138 13.04 7.37 -10.11
C THR A 138 14.52 6.96 -10.09
N GLY A 139 15.12 6.80 -8.90
CA GLY A 139 16.51 6.42 -8.71
C GLY A 139 16.80 4.93 -8.96
N ALA A 140 17.82 4.43 -8.26
CA ALA A 140 18.30 3.06 -8.36
C ALA A 140 17.22 2.03 -7.99
N SER A 141 17.25 0.84 -8.61
CA SER A 141 16.21 -0.18 -8.41
C SER A 141 16.08 -0.65 -6.95
N TRP A 142 17.17 -0.62 -6.17
CA TRP A 142 17.11 -0.97 -4.74
C TRP A 142 16.25 0.02 -3.92
N GLN A 143 16.16 1.30 -4.32
CA GLN A 143 15.30 2.27 -3.66
C GLN A 143 13.83 1.93 -3.86
N THR A 144 13.48 1.48 -5.07
CA THR A 144 12.13 0.99 -5.38
C THR A 144 11.77 -0.23 -4.55
N LEU A 145 12.70 -1.16 -4.37
CA LEU A 145 12.50 -2.33 -3.52
C LEU A 145 12.16 -1.91 -2.08
N VAL A 146 12.99 -1.08 -1.46
CA VAL A 146 12.78 -0.62 -0.07
C VAL A 146 11.48 0.16 0.06
N GLN A 147 11.22 1.08 -0.87
CA GLN A 147 10.04 1.94 -0.85
C GLN A 147 8.74 1.16 -0.97
N THR A 148 8.65 0.27 -1.96
CA THR A 148 7.45 -0.54 -2.18
C THR A 148 7.28 -1.57 -1.07
N PHE A 149 8.36 -2.14 -0.53
CA PHE A 149 8.33 -3.03 0.63
C PHE A 149 7.71 -2.32 1.84
N LEU A 150 8.25 -1.16 2.22
CA LEU A 150 7.76 -0.39 3.37
C LEU A 150 6.30 0.02 3.18
N LEU A 151 5.96 0.51 1.99
CA LEU A 151 4.62 0.99 1.70
C LEU A 151 3.59 -0.15 1.76
N ILE A 152 3.88 -1.30 1.15
CA ILE A 152 3.00 -2.47 1.17
C ILE A 152 2.84 -2.98 2.60
N LEU A 153 3.93 -3.09 3.36
CA LEU A 153 3.90 -3.55 4.74
C LEU A 153 3.06 -2.61 5.62
N THR A 154 3.25 -1.29 5.45
CA THR A 154 2.47 -0.26 6.15
C THR A 154 0.99 -0.38 5.83
N VAL A 155 0.62 -0.52 4.56
CA VAL A 155 -0.78 -0.61 4.13
C VAL A 155 -1.46 -1.88 4.66
N LEU A 156 -0.75 -3.02 4.65
CA LEU A 156 -1.27 -4.29 5.20
C LEU A 156 -1.56 -4.16 6.71
N PHE A 157 -0.60 -3.64 7.48
CA PHE A 157 -0.79 -3.42 8.92
C PHE A 157 -1.81 -2.33 9.23
N LEU A 158 -1.88 -1.28 8.41
CA LEU A 158 -2.88 -0.23 8.55
C LEU A 158 -4.29 -0.81 8.37
N GLY A 159 -4.49 -1.64 7.34
CA GLY A 159 -5.75 -2.34 7.15
C GLY A 159 -6.13 -3.19 8.36
N ALA A 160 -5.19 -4.03 8.83
CA ALA A 160 -5.40 -4.85 10.01
C ALA A 160 -5.69 -4.02 11.28
N ALA A 161 -4.99 -2.90 11.49
CA ALA A 161 -5.19 -2.00 12.62
C ALA A 161 -6.57 -1.35 12.61
N ILE A 162 -7.01 -0.84 11.46
CA ILE A 162 -8.33 -0.23 11.28
C ILE A 162 -9.42 -1.24 11.62
N THR A 163 -9.36 -2.46 11.08
CA THR A 163 -10.36 -3.48 11.37
C THR A 163 -10.30 -3.95 12.83
N ALA A 164 -9.11 -4.09 13.41
CA ALA A 164 -8.98 -4.41 14.83
C ALA A 164 -9.57 -3.31 15.74
N ALA A 165 -9.41 -2.04 15.36
CA ALA A 165 -10.00 -0.90 16.08
C ALA A 165 -11.52 -0.92 15.96
N PHE A 166 -12.06 -1.16 14.76
CA PHE A 166 -13.49 -1.33 14.56
C PHE A 166 -14.06 -2.50 15.37
N LEU A 167 -13.41 -3.67 15.37
CA LEU A 167 -13.85 -4.81 16.18
C LEU A 167 -13.83 -4.53 17.69
N ARG A 168 -13.00 -3.58 18.13
CA ARG A 168 -12.89 -3.22 19.56
C ARG A 168 -13.87 -2.13 19.98
N PHE A 169 -14.03 -1.09 19.17
CA PHE A 169 -14.76 0.13 19.52
C PHE A 169 -16.07 0.32 18.72
N GLY A 170 -16.36 -0.59 17.79
CA GLY A 170 -17.53 -0.54 16.93
C GLY A 170 -17.57 0.72 16.07
N GLN A 171 -18.78 1.20 15.81
CA GLN A 171 -19.03 2.35 14.94
C GLN A 171 -18.45 3.67 15.47
N VAL A 172 -18.26 3.80 16.79
CA VAL A 172 -17.68 5.01 17.41
C VAL A 172 -16.29 5.31 16.85
N PHE A 173 -15.50 4.28 16.54
CA PHE A 173 -14.19 4.46 15.90
C PHE A 173 -14.28 5.23 14.58
N PHE A 174 -15.26 4.92 13.73
CA PHE A 174 -15.40 5.63 12.45
C PHE A 174 -15.82 7.09 12.62
N TRP A 175 -16.68 7.38 13.61
CA TRP A 175 -17.04 8.76 13.93
C TRP A 175 -15.84 9.55 14.44
N CYS A 176 -15.07 8.99 15.38
CA CYS A 176 -13.86 9.64 15.89
C CYS A 176 -12.79 9.80 14.80
N ALA A 177 -12.53 8.77 14.01
CA ALA A 177 -11.57 8.82 12.91
C ALA A 177 -11.98 9.86 11.86
N GLY A 178 -13.26 9.88 11.47
CA GLY A 178 -13.82 10.87 10.55
C GLY A 178 -13.69 12.29 11.08
N ALA A 179 -14.01 12.51 12.37
CA ALA A 179 -13.87 13.81 13.01
C ALA A 179 -12.41 14.27 13.07
N VAL A 180 -11.47 13.39 13.42
CA VAL A 180 -10.03 13.70 13.42
C VAL A 180 -9.54 14.06 12.01
N LEU A 181 -9.92 13.29 10.99
CA LEU A 181 -9.56 13.58 9.60
C LEU A 181 -10.15 14.93 9.12
N ALA A 182 -11.40 15.22 9.49
CA ALA A 182 -12.03 16.51 9.17
C ALA A 182 -11.31 17.68 9.87
N LEU A 183 -10.91 17.52 11.14
CA LEU A 183 -10.14 18.53 11.86
C LEU A 183 -8.75 18.74 11.27
N ILE A 184 -8.08 17.68 10.83
CA ILE A 184 -6.79 17.79 10.11
C ILE A 184 -6.98 18.54 8.80
N ALA A 185 -8.01 18.21 8.03
CA ALA A 185 -8.29 18.89 6.76
C ALA A 185 -8.58 20.39 6.99
N LEU A 186 -9.41 20.70 8.00
CA LEU A 186 -9.70 22.07 8.40
C LEU A 186 -8.44 22.81 8.85
N ALA A 187 -7.56 22.18 9.63
CA ALA A 187 -6.30 22.77 10.08
C ALA A 187 -5.36 23.06 8.91
N ILE A 188 -5.29 22.18 7.90
CA ILE A 188 -4.50 22.41 6.69
C ILE A 188 -5.06 23.61 5.91
N ILE A 189 -6.38 23.67 5.71
CA ILE A 189 -7.04 24.79 5.02
C ILE A 189 -6.82 26.10 5.79
N ALA A 190 -7.01 26.09 7.10
CA ALA A 190 -6.77 27.25 7.95
C ALA A 190 -5.31 27.70 7.89
N GLY A 191 -4.35 26.77 7.92
CA GLY A 191 -2.93 27.07 7.74
C GLY A 191 -2.65 27.74 6.40
N LEU A 192 -3.24 27.23 5.30
CA LEU A 192 -3.06 27.81 3.97
C LEU A 192 -3.61 29.24 3.83
N VAL A 193 -4.69 29.56 4.55
CA VAL A 193 -5.38 30.86 4.45
C VAL A 193 -4.82 31.88 5.44
N LEU A 194 -4.47 31.45 6.65
CA LEU A 194 -4.20 32.33 7.79
C LEU A 194 -2.72 32.44 8.16
N VAL A 195 -1.86 31.53 7.68
CA VAL A 195 -0.45 31.47 8.08
C VAL A 195 0.46 31.70 6.87
N ASP A 196 1.13 32.84 6.87
CA ASP A 196 2.11 33.19 5.84
C ASP A 196 3.23 32.14 5.77
N GLY A 197 3.53 31.69 4.55
CA GLY A 197 4.58 30.70 4.30
C GLY A 197 4.18 29.24 4.60
N PHE A 198 2.99 28.97 5.15
CA PHE A 198 2.54 27.60 5.43
C PHE A 198 2.47 26.74 4.16
N GLY A 199 1.98 27.30 3.05
CA GLY A 199 1.93 26.57 1.78
C GLY A 199 3.31 26.12 1.29
N ARG A 200 4.35 26.95 1.49
CA ARG A 200 5.73 26.58 1.15
C ARG A 200 6.23 25.46 2.08
N ALA A 201 6.05 25.61 3.39
CA ALA A 201 6.42 24.58 4.34
C ALA A 201 5.70 23.25 4.08
N LEU A 202 4.42 23.28 3.71
CA LEU A 202 3.67 22.09 3.32
C LEU A 202 4.25 21.45 2.06
N LEU A 203 4.60 22.24 1.04
CA LEU A 203 5.26 21.75 -0.17
C LEU A 203 6.64 21.15 0.16
N ASP A 204 7.42 21.76 1.04
CA ASP A 204 8.72 21.24 1.47
C ASP A 204 8.58 19.86 2.13
N VAL A 205 7.52 19.67 2.94
CA VAL A 205 7.19 18.36 3.52
C VAL A 205 6.73 17.37 2.45
N LEU A 206 5.83 17.76 1.55
CA LEU A 206 5.30 16.85 0.52
C LEU A 206 6.34 16.46 -0.54
N THR A 207 7.32 17.33 -0.77
CA THR A 207 8.43 17.13 -1.73
C THR A 207 9.73 16.74 -1.06
N MET A 208 9.68 16.31 0.21
CA MET A 208 10.85 15.84 0.94
C MET A 208 11.59 14.75 0.16
N GLY A 209 12.91 14.71 0.36
CA GLY A 209 13.76 13.71 -0.27
C GLY A 209 13.33 12.28 0.08
N TRP A 210 13.79 11.32 -0.73
CA TRP A 210 13.44 9.91 -0.58
C TRP A 210 13.65 9.36 0.83
N GLY A 211 14.80 9.66 1.45
CA GLY A 211 15.17 9.18 2.79
C GLY A 211 14.17 9.60 3.89
N PRO A 212 13.93 10.90 4.09
CA PRO A 212 12.89 11.38 5.01
C PRO A 212 11.51 10.74 4.77
N TRP A 213 11.10 10.60 3.51
CA TRP A 213 9.83 9.96 3.16
C TRP A 213 9.81 8.49 3.62
N MET A 214 10.90 7.74 3.44
CA MET A 214 10.98 6.36 3.95
C MET A 214 10.87 6.32 5.47
N GLY A 215 11.43 7.30 6.17
CA GLY A 215 11.27 7.46 7.62
C GLY A 215 9.81 7.65 8.03
N VAL A 216 9.07 8.51 7.33
CA VAL A 216 7.64 8.73 7.58
C VAL A 216 6.81 7.47 7.32
N ILE A 217 7.02 6.79 6.18
CA ILE A 217 6.29 5.55 5.85
C ILE A 217 6.59 4.46 6.87
N ALA A 218 7.86 4.29 7.26
CA ALA A 218 8.27 3.33 8.27
C ALA A 218 7.65 3.65 9.63
N LEU A 219 7.63 4.93 10.04
CA LEU A 219 6.98 5.36 11.28
C LEU A 219 5.49 5.01 11.28
N ILE A 220 4.77 5.33 10.20
CA ILE A 220 3.34 4.98 10.07
C ILE A 220 3.15 3.47 10.12
N GLY A 221 4.02 2.69 9.46
CA GLY A 221 3.99 1.23 9.47
C GLY A 221 4.19 0.65 10.86
N VAL A 222 5.19 1.14 11.60
CA VAL A 222 5.48 0.71 12.98
C VAL A 222 4.34 1.08 13.92
N LEU A 223 3.79 2.30 13.81
CA LEU A 223 2.63 2.72 14.60
C LEU A 223 1.40 1.86 14.29
N SER A 224 1.13 1.59 13.00
CA SER A 224 0.02 0.74 12.57
C SER A 224 0.16 -0.69 13.10
N ALA A 225 1.35 -1.28 12.98
CA ALA A 225 1.65 -2.60 13.52
C ALA A 225 1.55 -2.63 15.05
N GLY A 226 2.03 -1.59 15.74
CA GLY A 226 1.97 -1.46 17.19
C GLY A 226 0.53 -1.36 17.69
N VAL A 227 -0.28 -0.47 17.09
CA VAL A 227 -1.71 -0.32 17.37
C VAL A 227 -2.44 -1.65 17.13
N TRP A 228 -2.20 -2.28 15.99
CA TRP A 228 -2.78 -3.59 15.68
C TRP A 228 -2.41 -4.65 16.72
N LEU A 229 -1.13 -4.79 17.11
CA LEU A 229 -0.67 -5.75 18.11
C LEU A 229 -1.29 -5.50 19.50
N MET A 230 -1.47 -4.23 19.88
CA MET A 230 -2.15 -3.87 21.12
C MET A 230 -3.63 -4.25 21.08
N LEU A 231 -4.30 -4.00 19.95
CA LEU A 231 -5.72 -4.25 19.78
C LEU A 231 -6.05 -5.73 19.62
N VAL A 232 -5.24 -6.51 18.88
CA VAL A 232 -5.41 -7.97 18.70
C VAL A 232 -5.52 -8.70 20.04
N ARG A 233 -4.83 -8.21 21.07
CA ARG A 233 -4.86 -8.78 22.42
C ARG A 233 -6.18 -8.50 23.16
N ARG A 234 -6.92 -7.48 22.74
CA ARG A 234 -8.09 -6.90 23.41
C ARG A 234 -9.38 -6.99 22.60
N THR A 235 -9.33 -7.44 21.35
CA THR A 235 -10.51 -7.65 20.51
C THR A 235 -11.39 -8.74 21.10
N GLN A 236 -12.67 -8.40 21.27
CA GLN A 236 -13.69 -9.36 21.65
C GLN A 236 -14.20 -10.01 20.37
N VAL A 237 -14.27 -11.34 20.36
CA VAL A 237 -14.90 -12.09 19.28
C VAL A 237 -16.15 -12.64 19.93
N GLY A 238 -17.28 -12.00 19.61
CA GLY A 238 -18.61 -12.43 20.02
C GLY A 238 -19.18 -13.42 19.03
#